data_AF-A0A7X9BRW1-F1
#
_entry.id   AF-A0A7X9BRW1-F1
#
_cell.length_a   1.000
_cell.length_b   1.000
_cell.length_c   1.000
_cell.angle_alpha   90.00
_cell.angle_beta   90.00
_cell.angle_gamma   90.00
#
_symmetry.space_group_name_H-M   'P 1'
#
loop_
_entity.id
_entity.type
_entity.pdbx_description
1 polymer ?
#
loop_
_entity_poly.entity_id
_entity_poly.type
_entity_poly.pdbx_seq_one_letter_code
_entity_poly.pdbx_strand_id
1 'polypeptide(L)'
;MENEITVSVQHQEAVTLHQSILTNAQLAMNSMVEMCKGLKKMQIEKLYTELGYESFEDYTEQAVGIKRSQAYKYIRVLDNLGEDFVHSNAQLGISKLALIAAVDIKEDREEMLQDNDIS
;
A
#
# COMPACT_ATOMS: atom_id res chain seq x y z
N MET A 1 -1.77 -27.98 -38.68
CA MET A 1 -2.71 -28.03 -37.55
C MET A 1 -2.04 -27.83 -36.18
N GLU A 2 -0.73 -27.55 -36.10
CA GLU A 2 -0.03 -27.37 -34.80
C GLU A 2 -0.06 -25.93 -34.24
N ASN A 3 -0.49 -24.95 -35.04
CA ASN A 3 -0.45 -23.53 -34.67
C ASN A 3 -1.67 -23.03 -33.88
N GLU A 4 -2.85 -23.62 -34.07
CA GLU A 4 -4.08 -23.16 -33.37
C GLU A 4 -4.16 -23.64 -31.91
N ILE A 5 -3.70 -24.86 -31.63
CA ILE A 5 -3.77 -25.45 -30.28
C ILE A 5 -2.73 -24.79 -29.36
N THR A 6 -1.53 -24.51 -29.86
CA THR A 6 -0.42 -23.93 -29.08
C THR A 6 -0.71 -22.49 -28.65
N VAL A 7 -1.32 -21.68 -29.54
CA VAL A 7 -1.77 -20.31 -29.22
C VAL A 7 -2.88 -20.34 -28.16
N SER A 8 -3.77 -21.34 -28.20
CA SER A 8 -4.86 -21.48 -27.21
C SER A 8 -4.36 -21.84 -25.81
N VAL A 9 -3.38 -22.74 -25.67
CA VAL A 9 -2.81 -23.12 -24.36
C VAL A 9 -2.03 -21.95 -23.74
N GLN A 10 -1.16 -21.31 -24.52
CA GLN A 10 -0.40 -20.15 -24.05
C GLN A 10 -1.32 -18.97 -23.69
N HIS A 11 -2.39 -18.75 -24.46
CA HIS A 11 -3.39 -17.75 -24.15
C HIS A 11 -4.13 -18.06 -22.84
N GLN A 12 -4.49 -19.32 -22.61
CA GLN A 12 -5.13 -19.74 -21.36
C GLN A 12 -4.21 -19.54 -20.15
N GLU A 13 -2.94 -19.92 -20.27
CA GLU A 13 -1.92 -19.66 -19.24
C GLU A 13 -1.76 -18.16 -18.96
N ALA A 14 -1.70 -17.33 -20.00
CA ALA A 14 -1.59 -15.88 -19.86
C ALA A 14 -2.81 -15.27 -19.15
N VAL A 15 -4.02 -15.70 -19.49
CA VAL A 15 -5.26 -15.26 -18.83
C VAL A 15 -5.26 -15.66 -17.35
N THR A 16 -4.88 -16.90 -17.03
CA THR A 16 -4.80 -17.37 -15.65
C THR A 16 -3.75 -16.60 -14.84
N LEU A 17 -2.56 -16.38 -15.41
CA LEU A 17 -1.51 -15.60 -14.77
C LEU A 17 -1.94 -14.15 -14.54
N HIS A 18 -2.54 -13.51 -15.55
CA HIS A 18 -3.04 -12.14 -15.43
C HIS A 18 -4.08 -12.01 -14.30
N GLN A 19 -5.04 -12.92 -14.24
CA GLN A 19 -6.03 -12.92 -13.17
C GLN A 19 -5.39 -13.12 -11.79
N SER A 20 -4.37 -13.99 -11.69
CA SER A 20 -3.62 -14.18 -10.45
C SER A 20 -2.87 -12.91 -10.03
N ILE A 21 -2.23 -12.22 -10.97
CA ILE A 21 -1.54 -10.94 -10.71
C ILE A 21 -2.55 -9.90 -10.19
N LEU A 22 -3.70 -9.74 -10.85
CA LEU A 22 -4.73 -8.79 -10.41
C LEU A 22 -5.27 -9.11 -9.02
N THR A 23 -5.54 -10.38 -8.74
CA THR A 23 -6.01 -10.81 -7.41
C THR A 23 -4.95 -10.55 -6.34
N ASN A 24 -3.68 -10.88 -6.59
CA ASN A 24 -2.60 -10.63 -5.64
C ASN A 24 -2.34 -9.14 -5.43
N ALA A 25 -2.43 -8.33 -6.48
CA ALA A 25 -2.34 -6.88 -6.38
C ALA A 25 -3.47 -6.34 -5.48
N GLN A 26 -4.72 -6.77 -5.70
CA GLN A 26 -5.85 -6.35 -4.87
C GLN A 26 -5.69 -6.75 -3.41
N LEU A 27 -5.18 -7.96 -3.14
CA LEU A 27 -4.87 -8.42 -1.79
C LEU A 27 -3.80 -7.54 -1.14
N ALA A 28 -2.72 -7.23 -1.85
CA ALA A 28 -1.66 -6.36 -1.35
C ALA A 28 -2.21 -4.96 -1.02
N MET A 29 -3.02 -4.36 -1.89
CA MET A 29 -3.64 -3.05 -1.63
C MET A 29 -4.50 -3.06 -0.36
N ASN A 30 -5.34 -4.09 -0.19
CA ASN A 30 -6.15 -4.25 1.01
C ASN A 30 -5.28 -4.44 2.27
N SER A 31 -4.26 -5.30 2.20
CA SER A 31 -3.33 -5.51 3.31
C SER A 31 -2.59 -4.23 3.71
N MET A 32 -2.25 -3.37 2.74
CA MET A 32 -1.62 -2.08 3.02
C MET A 32 -2.54 -1.14 3.79
N VAL A 33 -3.82 -1.05 3.40
CA VAL A 33 -4.82 -0.24 4.12
C VAL A 33 -4.99 -0.75 5.55
N GLU A 34 -5.14 -2.06 5.73
CA GLU A 34 -5.30 -2.66 7.05
C GLU A 34 -4.04 -2.52 7.92
N MET A 35 -2.85 -2.57 7.32
CA MET A 35 -1.61 -2.26 8.03
C MET A 35 -1.59 -0.81 8.53
N CYS A 36 -1.96 0.17 7.70
CA CYS A 36 -2.05 1.57 8.11
C CYS A 36 -3.01 1.77 9.30
N LYS A 37 -4.20 1.15 9.23
CA LYS A 37 -5.19 1.16 10.33
C LYS A 37 -4.64 0.52 11.60
N GLY A 38 -4.01 -0.64 11.45
CA GLY A 38 -3.38 -1.38 12.55
C GLY A 38 -2.30 -0.56 13.25
N LEU A 39 -1.40 0.07 12.48
CA LEU A 39 -0.37 0.97 13.01
C LEU A 39 -0.99 2.15 13.78
N LYS A 40 -2.02 2.79 13.21
CA LYS A 40 -2.73 3.91 13.86
C LYS A 40 -3.37 3.47 15.18
N LYS A 41 -4.09 2.34 15.18
CA LYS A 41 -4.72 1.80 16.39
C LYS A 41 -3.68 1.45 17.46
N MET A 42 -2.63 0.73 17.07
CA MET A 42 -1.53 0.35 17.95
C MET A 42 -0.90 1.58 18.64
N GLN A 43 -0.72 2.67 17.88
CA GLN A 43 -0.20 3.92 18.41
C GLN A 43 -1.17 4.63 19.37
N ILE A 44 -2.43 4.83 18.95
CA ILE A 44 -3.42 5.61 19.70
C ILE A 44 -3.79 4.93 21.01
N GLU A 45 -4.06 3.64 20.96
CA GLU A 45 -4.46 2.83 22.12
C GLU A 45 -3.26 2.36 22.95
N LYS A 46 -2.03 2.62 22.46
CA LYS A 46 -0.78 2.20 23.08
C LYS A 46 -0.67 0.70 23.33
N LEU A 47 -1.34 -0.12 22.53
CA LEU A 47 -1.36 -1.59 22.69
C LEU A 47 0.03 -2.24 22.61
N TYR A 48 1.04 -1.53 22.12
CA TYR A 48 2.43 -1.98 22.11
C TYR A 48 2.97 -2.22 23.53
N THR A 49 2.44 -1.53 24.54
CA THR A 49 2.84 -1.75 25.95
C THR A 49 2.38 -3.10 26.46
N GLU A 50 1.22 -3.58 26.01
CA GLU A 50 0.70 -4.92 26.35
C GLU A 50 1.56 -6.03 25.72
N LEU A 51 2.29 -5.71 24.65
CA LEU A 51 3.24 -6.60 24.00
C LEU A 51 4.66 -6.49 24.59
N GLY A 52 4.85 -5.69 25.64
CA GLY A 52 6.13 -5.53 26.34
C GLY A 52 7.09 -4.51 25.72
N TYR A 53 6.64 -3.68 24.77
CA TYR A 53 7.45 -2.60 24.20
C TYR A 53 7.27 -1.31 24.99
N GLU A 54 8.37 -0.61 25.25
CA GLU A 54 8.37 0.66 26.00
C GLU A 54 7.81 1.83 25.17
N SER A 55 7.98 1.79 23.85
CA SER A 55 7.53 2.83 22.93
C SER A 55 6.93 2.26 21.65
N PHE A 56 6.16 3.09 20.95
CA PHE A 56 5.62 2.74 19.63
C PHE A 56 6.76 2.53 18.62
N GLU A 57 7.81 3.34 18.73
CA GLU A 57 9.00 3.26 17.90
C GLU A 57 9.68 1.89 18.04
N ASP A 58 9.92 1.44 19.28
CA ASP A 58 10.54 0.13 19.54
C ASP A 58 9.70 -0.99 18.94
N TYR A 59 8.38 -0.94 19.12
CA TYR A 59 7.46 -1.89 18.50
C TYR A 59 7.58 -1.89 16.96
N THR A 60 7.58 -0.72 16.32
CA THR A 60 7.65 -0.64 14.86
C THR A 60 8.96 -1.18 14.30
N GLU A 61 10.08 -0.88 14.95
CA GLU A 61 11.40 -1.31 14.46
C GLU A 61 11.71 -2.77 14.79
N GLN A 62 11.30 -3.26 15.96
CA GLN A 62 11.64 -4.61 16.43
C GLN A 62 10.60 -5.67 16.06
N ALA A 63 9.30 -5.34 16.08
CA ALA A 63 8.22 -6.31 15.81
C ALA A 63 7.73 -6.25 14.37
N VAL A 64 7.51 -5.04 13.84
CA VAL A 64 6.94 -4.84 12.50
C VAL A 64 8.04 -4.83 11.42
N GLY A 65 9.27 -4.46 11.78
CA GLY A 65 10.40 -4.41 10.86
C GLY A 65 10.43 -3.15 9.97
N ILE A 66 9.72 -2.09 10.37
CA ILE A 66 9.69 -0.81 9.64
C ILE A 66 10.26 0.30 10.51
N LYS A 67 10.94 1.27 9.87
CA LYS A 67 11.48 2.43 10.60
C LYS A 67 10.37 3.30 11.16
N ARG A 68 10.61 3.93 12.32
CA ARG A 68 9.62 4.84 12.93
C ARG A 68 9.08 5.87 11.93
N SER A 69 9.96 6.45 11.11
CA SER A 69 9.60 7.47 10.13
C SER A 69 8.65 6.95 9.06
N GLN A 70 8.69 5.67 8.73
CA GLN A 70 7.73 5.03 7.82
C GLN A 70 6.39 4.81 8.51
N ALA A 71 6.38 4.31 9.75
CA ALA A 71 5.14 4.08 10.50
C ALA A 71 4.32 5.38 10.64
N TYR A 72 4.97 6.49 11.03
CA TYR A 72 4.30 7.79 11.11
C TYR A 72 3.83 8.32 9.75
N LYS A 73 4.56 8.03 8.66
CA LYS A 73 4.12 8.37 7.30
C LYS A 73 2.85 7.60 6.92
N TYR A 74 2.80 6.30 7.17
CA TYR A 74 1.61 5.48 6.89
C TYR A 74 0.37 6.00 7.61
N ILE A 75 0.51 6.34 8.90
CA ILE A 75 -0.59 6.90 9.70
C ILE A 75 -1.03 8.24 9.12
N ARG A 76 -0.10 9.13 8.77
CA ARG A 76 -0.42 10.44 8.17
C ARG A 76 -1.15 10.32 6.83
N VAL A 77 -0.71 9.41 5.96
CA VAL A 77 -1.36 9.19 4.66
C VAL A 77 -2.80 8.73 4.89
N LEU A 78 -3.03 7.83 5.84
CA LEU A 78 -4.38 7.38 6.21
C LEU A 78 -5.24 8.54 6.75
N ASP A 79 -4.69 9.38 7.62
CA ASP A 79 -5.41 10.51 8.23
C ASP A 79 -5.76 11.62 7.23
N ASN A 80 -4.85 11.95 6.33
CA ASN A 80 -5.00 13.10 5.44
C ASN A 80 -5.74 12.76 4.14
N LEU A 81 -5.61 11.53 3.65
CA LEU A 81 -6.09 11.17 2.31
C LEU A 81 -7.24 10.15 2.34
N GLY A 82 -7.45 9.49 3.48
CA GLY A 82 -8.49 8.49 3.65
C GLY A 82 -8.14 7.12 3.07
N GLU A 83 -8.98 6.14 3.38
CA GLU A 83 -8.79 4.73 3.01
C GLU A 83 -8.83 4.52 1.50
N ASP A 84 -9.79 5.15 0.80
CA ASP A 84 -9.98 5.02 -0.65
C ASP A 84 -8.75 5.48 -1.43
N PHE A 85 -8.07 6.52 -0.93
CA PHE A 85 -6.84 7.02 -1.54
C PHE A 85 -5.67 6.05 -1.33
N VAL A 86 -5.50 5.53 -0.11
CA VAL A 86 -4.45 4.54 0.20
C VAL A 86 -4.67 3.28 -0.61
N HIS A 87 -5.92 2.83 -0.74
CA HIS A 87 -6.31 1.69 -1.53
C HIS A 87 -5.95 1.88 -3.01
N SER A 88 -6.41 2.99 -3.62
CA SER A 88 -6.20 3.30 -5.04
C SER A 88 -4.74 3.57 -5.41
N ASN A 89 -3.88 3.85 -4.42
CA ASN A 89 -2.48 4.25 -4.63
C ASN A 89 -1.48 3.36 -3.89
N ALA A 90 -1.90 2.22 -3.34
CA ALA A 90 -1.01 1.35 -2.57
C ALA A 90 0.17 0.81 -3.42
N GLN A 91 0.03 0.74 -4.75
CA GLN A 91 1.15 0.40 -5.65
C GLN A 91 2.27 1.46 -5.73
N LEU A 92 2.03 2.72 -5.34
CA LEU A 92 2.97 3.82 -5.52
C LEU A 92 4.12 3.85 -4.50
N GLY A 93 4.08 2.97 -3.49
CA GLY A 93 5.04 2.94 -2.41
C GLY A 93 4.90 4.11 -1.42
N ILE A 94 5.33 3.90 -0.18
CA ILE A 94 5.07 4.85 0.92
C ILE A 94 5.74 6.22 0.76
N SER A 95 6.91 6.27 0.13
CA SER A 95 7.61 7.54 -0.10
C SER A 95 6.82 8.46 -1.03
N LYS A 96 6.19 7.91 -2.09
CA LYS A 96 5.37 8.68 -3.02
C LYS A 96 4.03 9.06 -2.39
N LEU A 97 3.39 8.13 -1.66
CA LEU A 97 2.17 8.41 -0.88
C LEU A 97 2.38 9.54 0.14
N ALA A 98 3.51 9.53 0.85
CA ALA A 98 3.82 10.55 1.85
C ALA A 98 4.09 11.94 1.24
N LEU A 99 4.68 11.99 0.03
CA LEU A 99 4.84 13.24 -0.71
C LEU A 99 3.47 13.79 -1.13
N ILE A 100 2.60 12.95 -1.67
CA ILE A 100 1.24 13.36 -2.06
C ILE A 100 0.42 13.81 -0.84
N ALA A 101 0.57 13.15 0.31
CA ALA A 101 -0.07 13.54 1.56
C ALA A 101 0.46 14.86 2.15
N ALA A 102 1.66 15.29 1.73
CA ALA A 102 2.29 16.53 2.18
C ALA A 102 1.94 17.73 1.29
N VAL A 103 1.40 17.51 0.09
CA VAL A 103 0.90 18.56 -0.80
C VAL A 103 -0.55 18.86 -0.42
N ASP A 104 -0.75 20.01 0.22
CA ASP A 104 -2.01 20.44 0.85
C ASP A 104 -2.86 21.36 -0.06
N ILE A 105 -2.71 21.22 -1.38
CA ILE A 105 -3.54 21.93 -2.36
C ILE A 105 -4.17 20.87 -3.27
N LYS A 106 -5.50 20.79 -3.27
CA LYS A 106 -6.25 19.81 -4.08
C LYS A 106 -5.89 19.87 -5.57
N GLU A 107 -5.54 21.05 -6.09
CA GLU A 107 -5.21 21.27 -7.51
C GLU A 107 -3.84 20.68 -7.89
N ASP A 108 -2.80 20.83 -7.06
CA ASP A 108 -1.46 20.28 -7.35
C ASP A 108 -1.38 18.74 -7.16
N ARG A 109 -2.35 18.17 -6.43
CA ARG A 109 -2.40 16.73 -6.14
C ARG A 109 -2.76 15.89 -7.37
N GLU A 110 -3.70 16.36 -8.18
CA GLU A 110 -4.15 15.63 -9.37
C GLU A 110 -3.05 15.54 -10.43
N GLU A 111 -2.23 16.58 -10.56
CA GLU A 111 -1.11 16.64 -11.49
C GLU A 111 -0.01 15.61 -11.14
N MET A 112 0.31 15.43 -9.85
CA MET A 112 1.30 14.44 -9.40
C MET A 112 0.83 12.97 -9.52
N LEU A 113 -0.48 12.74 -9.54
CA LEU A 113 -1.06 11.39 -9.71
C LEU A 113 -1.01 10.94 -11.17
N GLN A 114 -1.16 11.89 -12.11
CA GLN A 114 -1.15 11.64 -13.55
C GLN A 114 0.24 11.26 -14.08
N ASP A 115 1.32 11.65 -13.39
CA ASP A 115 2.71 11.38 -13.79
C ASP A 115 3.17 9.91 -13.54
N ASN A 116 2.24 9.00 -13.23
CA ASN A 116 2.52 7.55 -13.12
C ASN A 116 2.16 6.75 -14.37
N ASP A 117 1.57 7.37 -15.39
CA ASP A 117 1.18 6.73 -16.63
C ASP A 117 2.14 7.15 -17.75
N ILE A 118 3.40 6.73 -17.66
CA ILE A 118 4.37 6.90 -18.75
C ILE A 118 4.95 5.54 -19.13
N SER A 119 4.25 4.88 -20.07
CA SER A 119 4.63 3.76 -20.96
C SER A 119 5.10 2.43 -20.35
#